data_AF-A0A920EJV0-F1
#
_entry.id   AF-A0A920EJV0-F1
#
_cell.length_a   1.000
_cell.length_b   1.000
_cell.length_c   1.000
_cell.angle_alpha   90.00
_cell.angle_beta   90.00
_cell.angle_gamma   90.00
#
_symmetry.space_group_name_H-M   'P 1'
#
loop_
_entity.id
_entity.type
_entity.pdbx_description
1 polymer ?
#
loop_
_entity_poly.entity_id
_entity_poly.type
_entity_poly.pdbx_seq_one_letter_code
_entity_poly.pdbx_strand_id
1 'polypeptide(L)'
;MERYAPNAKDLAGRDVVARSMVLEILEGRGCGKDGDHVYLKLDHLGEETLNAKLPGILELSRTFAHADPVREPIPVVPTCHYMMGGIPTNVDGQALTLDSEGNDKVIDGFLLVARQPASRCMVPIVWVEILF
;
A
#
# COMPACT_ATOMS: atom_id res chain seq x y z
N MET A 1 -3.38 -6.02 -14.39
CA MET A 1 -4.13 -6.70 -13.31
C MET A 1 -5.26 -7.64 -13.75
N GLU A 2 -5.69 -7.63 -15.02
CA GLU A 2 -6.84 -8.42 -15.48
C GLU A 2 -6.75 -9.94 -15.22
N ARG A 3 -5.53 -10.51 -15.24
CA ARG A 3 -5.28 -11.92 -14.88
C ARG A 3 -5.54 -12.22 -13.40
N TYR A 4 -5.20 -11.30 -12.51
CA TYR A 4 -5.20 -11.53 -11.06
C TYR A 4 -6.50 -11.11 -10.38
N ALA A 5 -7.15 -10.07 -10.91
CA ALA A 5 -8.43 -9.58 -10.42
C ALA A 5 -9.32 -9.21 -11.62
N PRO A 6 -10.02 -10.18 -12.24
CA PRO A 6 -10.74 -9.96 -13.49
C PRO A 6 -11.81 -8.86 -13.41
N ASN A 7 -12.47 -8.74 -12.25
CA ASN A 7 -13.53 -7.75 -12.03
C ASN A 7 -12.97 -6.38 -11.61
N ALA A 8 -12.14 -6.34 -10.57
CA ALA A 8 -11.68 -5.09 -9.97
C ALA A 8 -10.41 -4.51 -10.64
N LYS A 9 -9.65 -5.34 -11.36
CA LYS A 9 -8.42 -4.97 -12.07
C LYS A 9 -7.46 -4.20 -11.14
N ASP A 10 -6.98 -3.04 -11.58
CA ASP A 10 -6.03 -2.20 -10.85
C ASP A 10 -6.66 -1.51 -9.62
N LEU A 11 -7.98 -1.62 -9.44
CA LEU A 11 -8.73 -1.15 -8.27
C LEU A 11 -9.04 -2.27 -7.26
N ALA A 12 -8.38 -3.44 -7.38
CA ALA A 12 -8.49 -4.52 -6.41
C ALA A 12 -7.92 -4.12 -5.03
N GLY A 13 -8.15 -4.98 -4.02
CA GLY A 13 -7.59 -4.81 -2.68
C GLY A 13 -6.06 -4.64 -2.73
N ARG A 14 -5.54 -3.81 -1.82
CA ARG A 14 -4.11 -3.45 -1.77
C ARG A 14 -3.20 -4.67 -1.66
N ASP A 15 -3.59 -5.66 -0.85
CA ASP A 15 -2.88 -6.92 -0.67
C ASP A 15 -2.82 -7.75 -1.96
N VAL A 16 -3.90 -7.71 -2.76
CA VAL A 16 -3.97 -8.41 -4.04
C VAL A 16 -3.06 -7.74 -5.06
N VAL A 17 -3.17 -6.41 -5.22
CA VAL A 17 -2.34 -5.65 -6.16
C VAL A 17 -0.86 -5.81 -5.84
N ALA A 18 -0.46 -5.60 -4.58
CA ALA A 18 0.93 -5.73 -4.15
C ALA A 18 1.47 -7.14 -4.40
N ARG A 19 0.71 -8.19 -4.03
CA ARG A 19 1.11 -9.59 -4.27
C ARG A 19 1.25 -9.89 -5.75
N SER A 20 0.32 -9.41 -6.58
CA SER A 20 0.39 -9.59 -8.04
C SER A 20 1.63 -8.95 -8.65
N MET A 21 2.00 -7.75 -8.21
CA MET A 21 3.22 -7.09 -8.68
C MET A 21 4.49 -7.86 -8.30
N VAL A 22 4.58 -8.32 -7.05
CA VAL A 22 5.72 -9.14 -6.60
C VAL A 22 5.81 -10.43 -7.41
N LEU A 23 4.68 -11.09 -7.70
CA LEU A 23 4.67 -12.29 -8.54
C LEU A 23 5.17 -12.01 -9.96
N GLU A 24 4.79 -10.89 -10.59
CA GLU A 24 5.34 -10.51 -11.90
C GLU A 24 6.86 -10.37 -11.86
N ILE A 25 7.38 -9.68 -10.85
CA ILE A 25 8.81 -9.44 -10.67
C ILE A 25 9.55 -10.77 -10.45
N LEU A 26 9.06 -11.61 -9.54
CA LEU A 26 9.67 -12.92 -9.22
C LEU A 26 9.62 -13.91 -10.40
N GLU A 27 8.61 -13.81 -11.26
CA GLU A 27 8.50 -14.63 -12.47
C GLU A 27 9.29 -14.05 -13.66
N GLY A 28 10.15 -13.05 -13.42
CA GLY A 28 11.04 -12.47 -14.43
C GLY A 28 10.34 -11.53 -15.43
N ARG A 29 9.13 -11.06 -15.10
CA ARG A 29 8.37 -10.08 -15.90
C ARG A 29 8.43 -8.67 -15.33
N GLY A 30 9.35 -8.42 -14.41
CA GLY A 30 9.67 -7.08 -13.95
C GLY A 30 10.27 -6.22 -15.06
N CYS A 31 10.16 -4.91 -14.90
CA CYS A 31 10.57 -3.89 -15.85
C CYS A 31 11.97 -3.35 -15.53
N GLY A 32 12.56 -2.64 -16.50
CA GLY A 32 13.88 -2.04 -16.37
C GLY A 32 15.04 -3.00 -16.60
N LYS A 33 16.26 -2.51 -16.36
CA LYS A 33 17.49 -3.29 -16.57
C LYS A 33 17.61 -4.44 -15.57
N ASP A 34 17.18 -4.20 -14.34
CA ASP A 34 17.32 -5.14 -13.23
C ASP A 34 16.05 -5.98 -13.00
N GLY A 35 14.95 -5.67 -13.71
CA GLY A 35 13.71 -6.45 -13.65
C GLY A 35 13.02 -6.40 -12.29
N ASP A 36 13.16 -5.31 -11.55
CA ASP A 36 12.88 -5.20 -10.11
C ASP A 36 11.62 -4.38 -9.76
N HIS A 37 10.96 -3.80 -10.77
CA HIS A 37 9.75 -2.98 -10.59
C HIS A 37 8.71 -3.26 -11.68
N VAL A 38 7.57 -2.58 -11.61
CA VAL A 38 6.56 -2.55 -12.68
C VAL A 38 6.22 -1.10 -13.04
N TYR A 39 5.48 -0.91 -14.13
CA TYR A 39 5.10 0.42 -14.59
C TYR A 39 3.68 0.81 -14.20
N LEU A 40 3.53 2.02 -13.66
CA LEU A 40 2.27 2.72 -13.50
C LEU A 40 2.08 3.71 -14.66
N LYS A 41 1.14 3.41 -15.56
CA LYS A 41 0.87 4.20 -16.75
C LYS A 41 -0.20 5.26 -16.48
N LEU A 42 0.08 6.55 -16.73
CA LEU A 42 -0.84 7.67 -16.47
C LEU A 42 -1.04 8.64 -17.66
N ASP A 43 -0.19 8.57 -18.68
CA ASP A 43 -0.20 9.45 -19.87
C ASP A 43 -1.57 9.51 -20.58
N HIS A 44 -2.29 8.39 -20.59
CA HIS A 44 -3.61 8.27 -21.20
C HIS A 44 -4.71 9.11 -20.52
N LEU A 45 -4.48 9.67 -19.34
CA LEU A 45 -5.43 10.53 -18.63
C LEU A 45 -5.40 12.00 -19.13
N GLY A 46 -4.35 12.38 -19.84
CA GLY A 46 -4.13 13.74 -20.36
C GLY A 46 -3.53 14.70 -19.33
N GLU A 47 -2.69 15.61 -19.82
CA GLU A 47 -1.91 16.55 -19.01
C GLU A 47 -2.78 17.45 -18.12
N GLU A 48 -3.90 17.96 -18.64
CA GLU A 48 -4.83 18.81 -17.89
C GLU A 48 -5.39 18.07 -16.66
N THR A 49 -5.86 16.84 -16.85
CA THR A 49 -6.38 15.99 -15.75
C THR A 49 -5.31 15.72 -14.71
N LEU A 50 -4.09 15.40 -15.15
CA LEU A 50 -2.98 15.08 -14.25
C LEU A 50 -2.58 16.29 -13.40
N ASN A 51 -2.46 17.48 -14.00
CA ASN A 51 -2.15 18.71 -13.28
C ASN A 51 -3.27 19.12 -12.32
N ALA A 52 -4.53 18.89 -12.69
CA ALA A 52 -5.67 19.24 -11.85
C ALA A 52 -5.86 18.28 -10.67
N LYS A 53 -5.68 16.97 -10.87
CA LYS A 53 -6.04 15.94 -9.87
C LYS A 53 -4.86 15.32 -9.14
N LEU A 54 -3.70 15.21 -9.79
CA LEU A 54 -2.52 14.51 -9.28
C LEU A 54 -1.23 15.37 -9.29
N PRO A 55 -1.27 16.68 -8.96
CA PRO A 55 -0.09 17.54 -9.08
C PRO A 55 1.09 17.08 -8.23
N GLY A 56 0.82 16.58 -7.01
CA GLY A 56 1.89 16.08 -6.13
C GLY A 56 2.60 14.84 -6.68
N ILE A 57 1.87 13.93 -7.36
CA ILE A 57 2.49 12.75 -7.98
C ILE A 57 3.38 13.16 -9.16
N LEU A 58 2.97 14.16 -9.95
CA LEU A 58 3.80 14.69 -11.03
C LEU A 58 5.13 15.24 -10.50
N GLU A 59 5.08 16.04 -9.43
CA GLU A 59 6.28 16.60 -8.80
C GLU A 59 7.20 15.51 -8.24
N LEU A 60 6.65 14.55 -7.49
CA LEU A 60 7.41 13.45 -6.90
C LEU A 60 8.07 12.58 -7.98
N SER A 61 7.32 12.20 -9.02
CA SER A 61 7.83 11.36 -10.12
C SER A 61 8.98 12.05 -10.86
N ARG A 62 8.83 13.34 -11.20
CA ARG A 62 9.87 14.09 -11.92
C ARG A 62 11.12 14.30 -11.06
N THR A 63 10.93 14.61 -9.78
CA THR A 63 12.02 14.91 -8.85
C THR A 63 12.89 13.70 -8.57
N PHE A 64 12.26 12.56 -8.32
CA PHE A 64 12.97 11.44 -7.72
C PHE A 64 13.01 10.18 -8.59
N ALA A 65 11.98 9.93 -9.41
CA ALA A 65 11.99 8.82 -10.39
C ALA A 65 12.52 9.26 -11.76
N HIS A 66 12.78 10.56 -11.95
CA HIS A 66 13.19 11.18 -13.22
C HIS A 66 12.28 10.82 -14.40
N ALA A 67 11.01 10.54 -14.10
CA ALA A 67 9.99 10.16 -15.07
C ALA A 67 8.89 11.21 -15.11
N ASP A 68 8.53 11.69 -16.31
CA ASP A 68 7.39 12.60 -16.50
C ASP A 68 6.10 11.80 -16.77
N PRO A 69 5.15 11.71 -15.83
CA PRO A 69 3.95 10.85 -15.98
C PRO A 69 3.01 11.25 -17.11
N VAL A 70 3.19 12.46 -17.66
CA VAL A 70 2.48 12.94 -18.84
C VAL A 70 2.97 12.25 -20.12
N ARG A 71 4.21 11.76 -20.12
CA ARG A 71 4.90 11.27 -21.33
C ARG A 71 5.34 9.82 -21.21
N GLU A 72 5.70 9.37 -20.02
CA GLU A 72 6.24 8.04 -19.76
C GLU A 72 5.68 7.45 -18.47
N PRO A 73 5.62 6.10 -18.35
CA PRO A 73 5.11 5.46 -17.15
C PRO A 73 6.07 5.59 -15.96
N ILE A 74 5.50 5.59 -14.76
CA ILE A 74 6.26 5.71 -13.50
C ILE A 74 6.74 4.32 -13.06
N PRO A 75 8.03 4.11 -12.75
CA PRO A 75 8.50 2.89 -12.13
C PRO A 75 8.01 2.79 -10.68
N VAL A 76 7.36 1.68 -10.32
CA VAL A 76 6.77 1.48 -8.99
C VAL A 76 7.00 0.05 -8.49
N VAL A 77 7.12 -0.11 -7.17
CA VAL A 77 7.22 -1.42 -6.51
C VAL A 77 6.40 -1.41 -5.22
N PRO A 78 5.98 -2.58 -4.71
CA PRO A 78 5.34 -2.62 -3.40
C PRO A 78 6.30 -2.21 -2.27
N THR A 79 5.92 -1.20 -1.50
CA THR A 79 6.67 -0.58 -0.39
C THR A 79 5.82 -0.61 0.89
N CYS A 80 6.47 -0.80 2.04
CA CYS A 80 5.77 -0.78 3.34
C CYS A 80 5.14 0.60 3.60
N HIS A 81 3.87 0.63 4.02
CA HIS A 81 3.13 1.89 4.14
C HIS A 81 2.30 2.01 5.42
N TYR A 82 1.61 0.94 5.84
CA TYR A 82 0.76 1.01 7.03
C TYR A 82 0.80 -0.27 7.86
N MET A 83 0.90 -0.11 9.19
CA MET A 83 0.83 -1.20 10.15
C MET A 83 -0.61 -1.40 10.65
N MET A 84 -1.31 -2.45 10.17
CA MET A 84 -2.67 -2.77 10.64
C MET A 84 -2.68 -3.32 12.07
N GLY A 85 -1.62 -4.03 12.44
CA GLY A 85 -1.47 -4.56 13.79
C GLY A 85 -1.07 -3.49 14.79
N GLY A 86 -1.08 -3.87 16.06
CA GLY A 86 -0.74 -2.99 17.15
C GLY A 86 -1.18 -3.60 18.47
N ILE A 87 -1.24 -2.75 19.48
CA ILE A 87 -1.73 -3.13 20.80
C ILE A 87 -3.25 -3.29 20.70
N PRO A 88 -3.82 -4.43 21.12
CA PRO A 88 -5.25 -4.68 21.01
C PRO A 88 -6.01 -3.73 21.95
N THR A 89 -7.09 -3.17 21.46
CA THR A 89 -7.97 -2.27 22.23
C THR A 89 -9.43 -2.65 22.06
N ASN A 90 -10.26 -2.33 23.06
CA ASN A 90 -11.70 -2.29 22.86
C ASN A 90 -12.14 -1.00 22.13
N VAL A 91 -13.45 -0.84 21.90
CA VAL A 91 -14.02 0.32 21.19
C VAL A 91 -13.81 1.65 21.92
N ASP A 92 -13.61 1.61 23.24
CA ASP A 92 -13.34 2.77 24.09
C ASP A 92 -11.85 3.13 24.14
N GLY A 93 -10.99 2.37 23.44
CA GLY A 93 -9.55 2.59 23.37
C GLY A 93 -8.77 2.00 24.54
N GLN A 94 -9.39 1.22 25.42
CA GLN A 94 -8.69 0.55 26.53
C GLN A 94 -7.86 -0.60 26.00
N ALA A 95 -6.59 -0.64 26.40
CA ALA A 95 -5.69 -1.70 26.00
C ALA A 95 -6.09 -3.04 26.65
N LEU A 96 -5.91 -4.12 25.89
CA LEU A 96 -6.27 -5.47 26.29
C LEU A 96 -5.02 -6.34 26.47
N THR A 97 -5.10 -7.25 27.43
CA THR A 97 -4.18 -8.37 27.63
C THR A 97 -4.97 -9.67 27.78
N LEU A 98 -4.28 -10.78 28.00
CA LEU A 98 -4.87 -12.08 28.28
C LEU A 98 -4.76 -12.43 29.77
N ASP A 99 -5.82 -13.02 30.32
CA ASP A 99 -5.76 -13.67 31.63
C ASP A 99 -5.18 -15.10 31.54
N SER A 100 -5.11 -15.81 32.67
CA SER A 100 -4.61 -17.19 32.75
C SER A 100 -5.46 -18.21 31.99
N GLU A 101 -6.70 -17.87 31.64
CA GLU A 101 -7.64 -18.72 30.91
C GLU A 101 -7.72 -18.34 29.42
N GLY A 102 -7.05 -17.27 29.00
CA GLY A 102 -7.02 -16.78 27.62
C GLY A 102 -8.15 -15.80 27.26
N ASN A 103 -8.85 -15.24 28.24
CA ASN A 103 -9.88 -14.22 28.01
C ASN A 103 -9.27 -12.81 27.93
N ASP A 104 -9.95 -11.90 27.22
CA ASP A 104 -9.57 -10.50 27.14
C ASP A 104 -9.73 -9.80 28.50
N LYS A 105 -8.65 -9.20 28.99
CA LYS A 105 -8.60 -8.43 30.24
C LYS A 105 -8.12 -7.00 29.94
N VAL A 106 -8.86 -6.01 30.44
CA VAL A 106 -8.48 -4.60 30.33
C VAL A 106 -7.24 -4.32 31.19
N ILE A 107 -6.31 -3.54 30.64
CA ILE A 107 -5.18 -2.97 31.36
C ILE A 107 -5.60 -1.59 31.89
N ASP A 108 -5.86 -1.53 33.21
CA ASP A 108 -6.27 -0.28 33.84
C ASP A 108 -5.22 0.83 33.68
N GLY A 109 -5.68 2.01 33.25
CA GLY A 109 -4.84 3.18 33.04
C GLY A 109 -4.10 3.23 31.70
N PHE A 110 -4.26 2.25 30.82
CA PHE A 110 -3.63 2.24 29.50
C PHE A 110 -4.64 2.39 28.36
N LEU A 111 -4.59 3.55 27.71
CA LEU A 111 -5.48 3.93 26.60
C LEU A 111 -4.68 4.17 25.33
N LEU A 112 -5.23 3.75 24.20
CA LEU A 112 -4.67 3.97 22.89
C LEU A 112 -5.76 4.37 21.91
N VAL A 113 -5.51 5.47 21.21
CA VAL A 113 -6.32 5.92 20.10
C VAL A 113 -5.50 5.74 18.84
N ALA A 114 -5.90 4.77 18.02
CA ALA A 114 -5.28 4.49 16.74
C ALA A 114 -6.25 4.82 15.61
N ARG A 115 -5.70 5.13 14.42
CA ARG A 115 -6.49 5.40 13.22
C ARG A 115 -7.31 4.17 12.76
N GLN A 116 -6.93 2.97 13.19
CA GLN A 116 -7.77 1.77 13.18
C GLN A 116 -7.56 1.00 14.48
N PRO A 117 -8.62 0.46 15.12
CA PRO A 117 -8.46 -0.47 16.23
C PRO A 117 -7.74 -1.72 15.73
N ALA A 118 -6.62 -2.06 16.37
CA ALA A 118 -5.86 -3.23 16.00
C ALA A 118 -6.65 -4.49 16.38
N SER A 119 -7.16 -5.20 15.38
CA SER A 119 -7.43 -6.63 15.57
C SER A 119 -6.09 -7.33 15.81
N ARG A 120 -6.07 -8.44 16.55
CA ARG A 120 -4.86 -9.19 16.96
C ARG A 120 -3.90 -9.61 15.80
N CYS A 121 -4.22 -9.29 14.55
CA CYS A 121 -3.42 -9.65 13.39
C CYS A 121 -2.43 -8.52 13.03
N MET A 122 -1.15 -8.77 13.29
CA MET A 122 -0.05 -7.97 12.72
C MET A 122 0.21 -8.41 11.27
N VAL A 123 -0.48 -7.76 10.33
CA VAL A 123 -0.04 -7.80 8.93
C VAL A 123 0.23 -6.37 8.49
N PRO A 124 1.48 -5.99 8.19
CA PRO A 124 1.71 -4.72 7.51
C PRO A 124 1.04 -4.78 6.13
N ILE A 125 0.20 -3.80 5.82
CA ILE A 125 -0.30 -3.65 4.46
C ILE A 125 0.81 -2.97 3.66
N VAL A 126 1.35 -3.72 2.72
CA VAL A 126 2.27 -3.21 1.69
C VAL A 126 1.44 -2.38 0.71
N TRP A 127 1.84 -1.13 0.50
CA TRP A 127 1.27 -0.27 -0.54
C TRP A 127 2.21 -0.24 -1.73
N VAL A 128 1.82 0.42 -2.81
CA VAL A 128 2.67 0.65 -3.97
C VAL A 128 3.13 2.09 -3.87
N GLU A 129 4.26 2.35 -3.23
CA GLU A 129 4.86 3.67 -3.33
C GLU A 129 5.71 3.74 -4.59
N ILE A 130 5.71 4.93 -5.19
CA ILE A 130 6.69 5.29 -6.20
C ILE A 130 8.04 5.17 -5.52
N LEU A 131 8.87 4.25 -6.01
CA LEU A 131 10.21 3.97 -5.47
C LEU A 131 11.01 5.26 -5.37
N PHE A 132 11.45 5.59 -4.15
CA PHE A 132 12.64 6.41 -3.88
C PHE A 132 13.58 5.61 -2.99
#